data_AF-A0A7V0X212-F1
#
_entry.id   AF-A0A7V0X212-F1
#
_cell.length_a   1.000
_cell.length_b   1.000
_cell.length_c   1.000
_cell.angle_alpha   90.00
_cell.angle_beta   90.00
_cell.angle_gamma   90.00
#
_symmetry.space_group_name_H-M   'P 1'
#
loop_
_entity.id
_entity.type
_entity.pdbx_description
1 polymer ?
#
loop_
_entity_poly.entity_id
_entity_poly.type
_entity_poly.pdbx_seq_one_letter_code
_entity_poly.pdbx_strand_id
1 'polypeptide(L)'
;MNRWIKRLTGAAMTGAFVALFMTMGFALEGGLDRYDEYYALCTGRDGAARAALRSFYREGRRQILTVDPVDLRTHIVPSTDLICRELPFSDVRKELKGSPYAAAMADAEKNSRAVQNAGFSRYIPNQKGINLTADLCPSKAPLDRRLFLALINNFKDIQSPVPIALAVTGLWLETHGDDVGWLRRLERDGKITVLWINHSYHHRVKKKTPLRKNFLLSPGTVLDREILGTEKKMLEMGLLPSVFFRFPGLVSN
;
A
#
# COMPACT_ATOMS: atom_id res chain seq x y z
N MET A 1 17.42 -3.69 -72.77
CA MET A 1 18.26 -2.81 -73.60
C MET A 1 17.61 -1.42 -73.62
N ASN A 2 18.35 -0.36 -73.25
CA ASN A 2 18.03 1.10 -73.27
C ASN A 2 16.89 1.62 -72.35
N ARG A 3 17.04 2.39 -71.25
CA ARG A 3 17.91 3.51 -70.76
C ARG A 3 17.33 4.92 -71.04
N TRP A 4 17.27 5.76 -69.99
CA TRP A 4 17.05 7.24 -69.89
C TRP A 4 15.60 7.75 -69.71
N ILE A 5 15.19 8.20 -68.50
CA ILE A 5 15.37 9.51 -67.82
C ILE A 5 14.52 10.65 -68.42
N LYS A 6 13.48 11.06 -67.69
CA LYS A 6 13.02 12.46 -67.60
C LYS A 6 12.60 12.81 -66.17
N ARG A 7 12.99 14.02 -65.78
CA ARG A 7 12.93 14.68 -64.48
C ARG A 7 11.51 15.05 -64.05
N LEU A 8 11.25 14.99 -62.74
CA LEU A 8 10.28 15.81 -61.99
C LEU A 8 10.96 16.12 -60.64
N THR A 9 11.69 17.23 -60.51
CA THR A 9 11.25 18.53 -59.95
C THR A 9 10.16 18.45 -58.87
N GLY A 10 10.61 18.53 -57.62
CA GLY A 10 10.11 19.51 -56.64
C GLY A 10 8.83 19.17 -55.89
N ALA A 11 8.97 18.63 -54.68
CA ALA A 11 8.38 19.17 -53.44
C ALA A 11 8.80 18.26 -52.28
N ALA A 12 9.83 18.67 -51.54
CA ALA A 12 10.15 18.06 -50.26
C ALA A 12 9.10 18.52 -49.24
N MET A 13 8.09 17.68 -49.01
CA MET A 13 7.17 17.85 -47.88
C MET A 13 7.88 17.31 -46.63
N THR A 14 8.65 18.16 -45.97
CA THR A 14 9.13 17.90 -44.60
C THR A 14 7.95 17.96 -43.64
N GLY A 15 7.19 16.86 -43.57
CA GLY A 15 6.20 16.64 -42.54
C GLY A 15 6.92 16.44 -41.20
N ALA A 16 6.93 17.49 -40.37
CA ALA A 16 7.32 17.37 -38.98
C ALA A 16 6.31 16.46 -38.26
N PHE A 17 6.70 15.21 -38.03
CA PHE A 17 6.01 14.34 -37.07
C PHE A 17 6.27 14.92 -35.67
N VAL A 18 5.40 15.80 -35.22
CA VAL A 18 5.30 16.13 -33.78
C VAL A 18 4.67 14.91 -33.12
N ALA A 19 5.53 14.03 -32.59
CA ALA A 19 5.09 13.01 -31.65
C ALA A 19 4.57 13.73 -30.40
N LEU A 20 3.25 13.93 -30.34
CA LEU A 20 2.58 14.41 -29.16
C LEU A 20 2.68 13.29 -28.11
N PHE A 21 3.75 13.30 -27.31
CA PHE A 21 3.82 12.52 -26.08
C PHE A 21 2.77 13.10 -25.14
N MET A 22 1.54 12.58 -25.19
CA MET A 22 0.62 12.68 -24.07
C MET A 22 1.29 11.97 -22.90
N THR A 23 1.91 12.74 -22.01
CA THR A 23 2.17 12.28 -20.66
C THR A 23 0.81 12.00 -20.05
N MET A 24 0.41 10.73 -20.00
CA MET A 24 -0.67 10.30 -19.11
C MET A 24 -0.20 10.61 -17.68
N GLY A 25 -0.52 11.82 -17.22
CA GLY A 25 -0.44 12.16 -15.81
C GLY A 25 -1.29 11.14 -15.05
N PHE A 26 -0.70 10.51 -14.04
CA PHE A 26 -1.45 9.67 -13.13
C PHE A 26 -2.44 10.56 -12.39
N ALA A 27 -3.73 10.35 -12.63
CA ALA A 27 -4.75 11.01 -11.82
C ALA A 27 -4.62 10.48 -10.39
N LEU A 28 -4.36 11.38 -9.44
CA LEU A 28 -4.61 11.11 -8.02
C LEU A 28 -6.08 10.70 -7.88
N GLU A 29 -6.40 9.78 -6.98
CA GLU A 29 -7.76 9.23 -6.84
C GLU A 29 -8.74 10.18 -6.13
N GLY A 30 -8.51 11.49 -6.22
CA GLY A 30 -9.29 12.54 -5.57
C GLY A 30 -9.07 12.60 -4.06
N GLY A 31 -9.60 13.65 -3.44
CA GLY A 31 -9.59 13.81 -1.98
C GLY A 31 -10.53 12.82 -1.30
N LEU A 32 -10.15 12.39 -0.09
CA LEU A 32 -10.99 11.58 0.78
C LEU A 32 -11.58 12.40 1.91
N ASP A 33 -12.87 12.20 2.18
CA ASP A 33 -13.57 12.84 3.28
C ASP A 33 -14.00 11.80 4.32
N ARG A 34 -14.04 12.22 5.60
CA ARG A 34 -14.53 11.41 6.73
C ARG A 34 -13.90 10.01 6.77
N TYR A 35 -12.57 9.98 6.80
CA TYR A 35 -11.80 8.74 6.87
C TYR A 35 -11.70 8.31 8.34
N ASP A 36 -12.58 7.42 8.74
CA ASP A 36 -12.80 7.05 10.14
C ASP A 36 -12.64 5.55 10.36
N GLU A 37 -12.29 5.17 11.59
CA GLU A 37 -12.38 3.78 12.03
C GLU A 37 -13.82 3.28 11.91
N TYR A 38 -13.99 2.09 11.36
CA TYR A 38 -15.31 1.47 11.21
C TYR A 38 -15.17 -0.04 11.30
N TYR A 39 -15.61 -0.61 12.42
CA TYR A 39 -15.49 -2.02 12.72
C TYR A 39 -16.84 -2.71 12.54
N ALA A 40 -16.90 -3.65 11.61
CA ALA A 40 -18.11 -4.40 11.31
C ALA A 40 -17.78 -5.76 10.73
N LEU A 41 -18.72 -6.69 10.84
CA LEU A 41 -18.72 -7.90 10.02
C LEU A 41 -19.66 -7.68 8.86
N CYS A 42 -19.15 -7.87 7.65
CA CYS A 42 -19.87 -7.59 6.42
C CYS A 42 -19.95 -8.83 5.54
N THR A 43 -21.04 -8.95 4.81
CA THR A 43 -21.20 -9.93 3.72
C THR A 43 -21.36 -9.14 2.43
N GLY A 44 -20.54 -9.44 1.42
CA GLY A 44 -20.70 -8.82 0.11
C GLY A 44 -21.78 -9.49 -0.74
N ARG A 45 -22.12 -8.87 -1.87
CA ARG A 45 -23.06 -9.43 -2.86
C ARG A 45 -22.64 -10.79 -3.41
N ASP A 46 -21.34 -11.08 -3.37
CA ASP A 46 -20.74 -12.36 -3.72
C ASP A 46 -20.86 -13.42 -2.61
N GLY A 47 -21.48 -13.08 -1.47
CA GLY A 47 -21.59 -13.95 -0.30
C GLY A 47 -20.31 -14.03 0.54
N ALA A 48 -19.22 -13.38 0.14
CA ALA A 48 -17.96 -13.45 0.87
C ALA A 48 -18.02 -12.63 2.16
N ALA A 49 -17.61 -13.28 3.25
CA ALA A 49 -17.48 -12.67 4.58
C ALA A 49 -16.24 -11.77 4.65
N ARG A 50 -16.40 -10.60 5.24
CA ARG A 50 -15.37 -9.56 5.32
C ARG A 50 -15.42 -8.88 6.69
N ALA A 51 -14.28 -8.41 7.17
CA ALA A 51 -14.23 -7.49 8.31
C ALA A 51 -13.99 -6.07 7.81
N ALA A 52 -14.82 -5.12 8.23
CA ALA A 52 -14.58 -3.71 7.95
C ALA A 52 -13.50 -3.15 8.89
N LEU A 53 -12.65 -2.29 8.34
CA LEU A 53 -11.56 -1.61 9.06
C LEU A 53 -11.81 -0.11 9.15
N ARG A 54 -12.29 0.48 8.03
CA ARG A 54 -12.46 1.92 7.85
C ARG A 54 -13.68 2.20 7.01
N SER A 55 -14.28 3.35 7.22
CA SER A 55 -15.27 3.91 6.30
C SER A 55 -14.85 5.30 5.88
N PHE A 56 -15.13 5.65 4.64
CA PHE A 56 -14.77 6.94 4.08
C PHE A 56 -15.67 7.33 2.92
N TYR A 57 -15.58 8.58 2.49
CA TYR A 57 -16.28 9.09 1.32
C TYR A 57 -15.28 9.45 0.23
N ARG A 58 -15.60 9.04 -1.00
CA ARG A 58 -14.92 9.46 -2.22
C ARG A 58 -15.99 9.87 -3.22
N GLU A 59 -15.88 11.10 -3.74
CA GLU A 59 -16.85 11.67 -4.68
C GLU A 59 -18.30 11.57 -4.16
N GLY A 60 -18.51 11.82 -2.86
CA GLY A 60 -19.82 11.73 -2.20
C GLY A 60 -20.34 10.31 -1.95
N ARG A 61 -19.64 9.27 -2.42
CA ARG A 61 -20.04 7.87 -2.22
C ARG A 61 -19.32 7.27 -1.02
N ARG A 62 -20.07 6.61 -0.13
CA ARG A 62 -19.49 5.90 1.02
C ARG A 62 -18.83 4.61 0.56
N GLN A 63 -17.58 4.43 0.93
CA GLN A 63 -16.75 3.26 0.68
C GLN A 63 -16.26 2.69 1.99
N ILE A 64 -16.04 1.38 2.01
CA ILE A 64 -15.55 0.64 3.17
C ILE A 64 -14.24 -0.03 2.79
N LEU A 65 -13.19 0.22 3.57
CA LEU A 65 -11.98 -0.60 3.53
C LEU A 65 -12.26 -1.87 4.35
N THR A 66 -12.19 -3.01 3.69
CA THR A 66 -12.43 -4.32 4.29
C THR A 66 -11.19 -5.20 4.21
N VAL A 67 -11.12 -6.22 5.05
CA VAL A 67 -10.18 -7.34 4.95
C VAL A 67 -10.94 -8.65 4.81
N ASP A 68 -10.45 -9.54 3.95
CA ASP A 68 -10.84 -10.94 3.91
C ASP A 68 -10.18 -11.69 5.09
N PRO A 69 -10.95 -12.29 6.00
CA PRO A 69 -10.40 -12.93 7.19
C PRO A 69 -9.59 -14.20 6.89
N VAL A 70 -9.66 -14.74 5.67
CA VAL A 70 -8.98 -15.96 5.23
C VAL A 70 -7.60 -15.64 4.65
N ASP A 71 -7.51 -14.71 3.69
CA ASP A 71 -6.24 -14.43 2.99
C ASP A 71 -5.59 -13.10 3.38
N LEU A 72 -6.23 -12.33 4.28
CA LEU A 72 -5.79 -11.04 4.80
C LEU A 72 -5.68 -9.92 3.75
N ARG A 73 -6.19 -10.13 2.53
CA ARG A 73 -6.22 -9.09 1.51
C ARG A 73 -7.26 -8.05 1.87
N THR A 74 -6.89 -6.79 1.60
CA THR A 74 -7.79 -5.67 1.77
C THR A 74 -8.49 -5.34 0.46
N HIS A 75 -9.68 -4.75 0.57
CA HIS A 75 -10.50 -4.32 -0.55
C HIS A 75 -11.25 -3.04 -0.21
N ILE A 76 -11.41 -2.15 -1.19
CA ILE A 76 -12.36 -1.03 -1.11
C ILE A 76 -13.66 -1.50 -1.74
N VAL A 77 -14.74 -1.51 -0.97
CA VAL A 77 -16.06 -1.95 -1.43
C VAL A 77 -17.06 -0.80 -1.22
N PRO A 78 -17.91 -0.46 -2.21
CA PRO A 78 -19.01 0.48 -1.99
C PRO A 78 -19.90 0.00 -0.84
N SER A 79 -20.32 0.88 0.06
CA SER A 79 -21.13 0.46 1.20
C SER A 79 -22.49 -0.14 0.78
N THR A 80 -22.98 0.21 -0.41
CA THR A 80 -24.20 -0.35 -1.02
C THR A 80 -24.09 -1.82 -1.39
N ASP A 81 -22.86 -2.33 -1.47
CA ASP A 81 -22.56 -3.70 -1.91
C ASP A 81 -22.27 -4.62 -0.72
N LEU A 82 -22.44 -4.10 0.49
CA LEU A 82 -22.19 -4.79 1.75
C LEU A 82 -23.43 -4.77 2.63
N ILE A 83 -23.71 -5.90 3.27
CA ILE A 83 -24.59 -5.97 4.43
C ILE A 83 -23.69 -6.08 5.64
N CYS A 84 -23.60 -5.01 6.44
CA CYS A 84 -22.70 -4.92 7.57
C CYS A 84 -23.45 -4.90 8.90
N ARG A 85 -22.94 -5.64 9.88
CA ARG A 85 -23.30 -5.53 11.29
C ARG A 85 -22.14 -4.87 12.02
N GLU A 86 -22.34 -3.63 12.42
CA GLU A 86 -21.35 -2.85 13.19
C GLU A 86 -21.21 -3.42 14.59
N LEU A 87 -19.96 -3.55 15.04
CA LEU A 87 -19.61 -4.17 16.30
C LEU A 87 -18.36 -3.49 16.88
N PRO A 88 -18.20 -3.46 18.22
CA PRO A 88 -16.91 -3.15 18.81
C PRO A 88 -15.81 -4.04 18.24
N PHE A 89 -14.61 -3.50 18.04
CA PHE A 89 -13.48 -4.26 17.50
C PHE A 89 -13.19 -5.55 18.28
N SER A 90 -13.36 -5.53 19.61
CA SER A 90 -13.23 -6.71 20.46
C SER A 90 -14.19 -7.84 20.09
N ASP A 91 -15.39 -7.51 19.63
CA ASP A 91 -16.41 -8.49 19.27
C ASP A 91 -16.23 -8.99 17.84
N VAL A 92 -15.83 -8.12 16.90
CA VAL A 92 -15.34 -8.54 15.58
C VAL A 92 -14.25 -9.60 15.74
N ARG A 93 -13.28 -9.37 16.63
CA ARG A 93 -12.21 -10.34 16.90
C ARG A 93 -12.70 -11.66 17.46
N LYS A 94 -13.66 -11.64 18.39
CA LYS A 94 -14.24 -12.86 18.97
C LYS A 94 -14.98 -13.68 17.91
N GLU A 95 -15.73 -13.02 17.05
CA GLU A 95 -16.50 -13.69 16.00
C GLU A 95 -15.64 -14.25 14.88
N LEU A 96 -14.51 -13.60 14.57
CA LEU A 96 -13.52 -14.11 13.61
C LEU A 96 -12.59 -15.17 14.20
N LYS A 97 -12.80 -15.61 15.44
CA LYS A 97 -11.95 -16.62 16.09
C LYS A 97 -11.88 -17.88 15.23
N GLY A 98 -10.66 -18.35 14.97
CA GLY A 98 -10.37 -19.48 14.10
C GLY A 98 -10.03 -19.11 12.66
N SER A 99 -10.25 -17.86 12.26
CA SER A 99 -9.76 -17.35 10.96
C SER A 99 -8.24 -17.08 10.99
N PRO A 100 -7.54 -17.17 9.84
CA PRO A 100 -6.16 -16.71 9.69
C PRO A 100 -5.94 -15.27 10.18
N TYR A 101 -6.87 -14.35 9.92
CA TYR A 101 -6.76 -12.98 10.39
C TYR A 101 -6.78 -12.88 11.93
N ALA A 102 -7.67 -13.61 12.60
CA ALA A 102 -7.69 -13.66 14.05
C ALA A 102 -6.43 -14.33 14.64
N ALA A 103 -5.92 -15.37 13.96
CA ALA A 103 -4.67 -16.01 14.35
C ALA A 103 -3.47 -15.07 14.22
N ALA A 104 -3.40 -14.27 13.15
CA ALA A 104 -2.36 -13.26 12.95
C ALA A 104 -2.36 -12.19 14.05
N MET A 105 -3.55 -11.67 14.40
CA MET A 105 -3.68 -10.72 15.51
C MET A 105 -3.24 -11.34 16.84
N ALA A 106 -3.70 -12.55 17.13
CA ALA A 106 -3.32 -13.25 18.36
C ALA A 106 -1.81 -13.53 18.44
N ASP A 107 -1.17 -13.88 17.31
CA ASP A 107 0.28 -14.09 17.25
C ASP A 107 1.06 -12.79 17.46
N ALA A 108 0.64 -11.70 16.81
CA ALA A 108 1.22 -10.38 17.01
C ALA A 108 1.16 -9.93 18.49
N GLU A 109 0.07 -10.25 19.18
CA GLU A 109 -0.14 -9.88 20.56
C GLU A 109 0.76 -10.61 21.56
N LYS A 110 1.28 -11.80 21.22
CA LYS A 110 2.16 -12.57 22.12
C LYS A 110 3.40 -11.78 22.54
N ASN A 111 3.92 -10.92 21.67
CA ASN A 111 5.07 -10.04 21.95
C ASN A 111 4.70 -8.55 22.02
N SER A 112 3.42 -8.22 22.21
CA SER A 112 2.95 -6.82 22.22
C SER A 112 3.58 -5.96 23.32
N ARG A 113 4.00 -6.55 24.44
CA ARG A 113 4.59 -5.82 25.58
C ARG A 113 6.05 -5.41 25.38
N ALA A 114 6.68 -5.87 24.29
CA ALA A 114 8.07 -5.56 24.03
C ALA A 114 8.20 -4.16 23.39
N VAL A 115 8.98 -3.28 24.04
CA VAL A 115 9.24 -1.93 23.49
C VAL A 115 9.88 -2.00 22.10
N GLN A 116 10.61 -3.05 21.80
CA GLN A 116 11.15 -3.30 20.46
C GLN A 116 10.71 -4.65 19.93
N ASN A 117 10.53 -4.72 18.61
CA ASN A 117 10.22 -5.94 17.86
C ASN A 117 8.89 -6.60 18.30
N ALA A 118 7.91 -5.82 18.76
CA ALA A 118 6.57 -6.32 18.98
C ALA A 118 5.88 -6.70 17.66
N GLY A 119 4.84 -7.53 17.77
CA GLY A 119 4.22 -8.20 16.63
C GLY A 119 4.90 -9.53 16.32
N PHE A 120 4.55 -10.11 15.18
CA PHE A 120 5.17 -11.34 14.71
C PHE A 120 6.45 -11.03 13.90
N SER A 121 7.50 -11.81 14.13
CA SER A 121 8.75 -11.74 13.35
C SER A 121 8.84 -12.84 12.27
N ARG A 122 8.01 -13.88 12.38
CA ARG A 122 7.83 -14.95 11.40
C ARG A 122 6.37 -15.36 11.36
N TYR A 123 5.68 -15.08 10.26
CA TYR A 123 4.24 -15.32 10.18
C TYR A 123 3.86 -16.76 9.78
N ILE A 124 4.74 -17.56 9.17
CA ILE A 124 4.42 -18.95 8.82
C ILE A 124 5.66 -19.83 8.96
N PRO A 125 5.76 -20.68 10.00
CA PRO A 125 6.98 -21.46 10.28
C PRO A 125 7.31 -22.54 9.23
N ASN A 126 6.36 -22.91 8.35
CA ASN A 126 6.49 -24.09 7.47
C ASN A 126 6.41 -23.79 5.96
N GLN A 127 6.46 -22.53 5.52
CA GLN A 127 6.57 -22.21 4.10
C GLN A 127 8.02 -22.02 3.69
N LYS A 128 8.41 -22.66 2.58
CA LYS A 128 9.70 -22.41 1.92
C LYS A 128 9.59 -21.13 1.10
N GLY A 129 10.50 -20.20 1.31
CA GLY A 129 10.53 -18.94 0.55
C GLY A 129 11.20 -17.82 1.34
N ILE A 130 11.27 -16.65 0.72
CA ILE A 130 11.77 -15.42 1.33
C ILE A 130 10.71 -14.34 1.12
N ASN A 131 10.30 -13.69 2.21
CA ASN A 131 9.44 -12.51 2.14
C ASN A 131 10.32 -11.27 2.10
N LEU A 132 10.31 -10.55 0.98
CA LEU A 132 11.03 -9.28 0.88
C LEU A 132 10.16 -8.14 1.39
N THR A 133 10.68 -7.43 2.40
CA THR A 133 10.07 -6.22 2.94
C THR A 133 11.07 -5.06 2.90
N ALA A 134 10.65 -3.86 2.50
CA ALA A 134 11.49 -2.66 2.53
C ALA A 134 10.75 -1.47 3.14
N ASP A 135 11.50 -0.59 3.81
CA ASP A 135 10.96 0.58 4.52
C ASP A 135 11.24 1.84 3.71
N LEU A 136 10.19 2.52 3.25
CA LEU A 136 10.24 3.81 2.56
C LEU A 136 10.00 4.94 3.58
N CYS A 137 11.04 5.17 4.39
CA CYS A 137 11.11 6.25 5.37
C CYS A 137 11.16 7.64 4.70
N PRO A 138 10.91 8.73 5.45
CA PRO A 138 11.03 10.08 4.90
C PRO A 138 12.44 10.30 4.35
N SER A 139 12.51 10.70 3.09
CA SER A 139 13.78 10.86 2.37
C SER A 139 13.63 11.98 1.35
N LYS A 140 14.75 12.52 0.87
CA LYS A 140 14.78 13.38 -0.33
C LYS A 140 15.33 12.64 -1.55
N ALA A 141 15.94 11.47 -1.34
CA ALA A 141 16.48 10.67 -2.42
C ALA A 141 15.34 10.00 -3.20
N PRO A 142 15.45 9.88 -4.53
CA PRO A 142 14.51 9.10 -5.31
C PRO A 142 14.60 7.62 -4.92
N LEU A 143 13.55 6.87 -5.23
CA LEU A 143 13.54 5.42 -5.07
C LEU A 143 14.68 4.79 -5.90
N ASP A 144 15.45 3.88 -5.30
CA ASP A 144 16.42 3.09 -6.06
C ASP A 144 15.71 2.03 -6.91
N ARG A 145 15.37 2.42 -8.14
CA ARG A 145 14.70 1.55 -9.11
C ARG A 145 15.55 0.35 -9.52
N ARG A 146 16.88 0.38 -9.34
CA ARG A 146 17.76 -0.73 -9.70
C ARG A 146 17.46 -1.97 -8.87
N LEU A 147 17.14 -1.79 -7.58
CA LEU A 147 16.74 -2.88 -6.70
C LEU A 147 15.51 -3.62 -7.25
N PHE A 148 14.45 -2.89 -7.56
CA PHE A 148 13.21 -3.47 -8.07
C PHE A 148 13.39 -4.16 -9.43
N LEU A 149 14.14 -3.53 -10.35
CA LEU A 149 14.45 -4.15 -11.64
C LEU A 149 15.29 -5.42 -11.48
N ALA A 150 16.26 -5.42 -10.56
CA ALA A 150 17.04 -6.61 -10.24
C ALA A 150 16.14 -7.72 -9.65
N LEU A 151 15.23 -7.39 -8.74
CA LEU A 151 14.28 -8.36 -8.18
C LEU A 151 13.40 -8.97 -9.26
N ILE A 152 12.78 -8.13 -10.11
CA ILE A 152 11.95 -8.60 -11.23
C ILE A 152 12.75 -9.54 -12.13
N ASN A 153 13.96 -9.14 -12.53
CA ASN A 153 14.78 -9.93 -13.46
C ASN A 153 15.21 -11.28 -12.88
N ASN A 154 15.51 -11.34 -11.58
CA ASN A 154 15.99 -12.57 -10.94
C ASN A 154 14.86 -13.51 -10.48
N PHE A 155 13.65 -13.00 -10.22
CA PHE A 155 12.56 -13.80 -9.64
C PHE A 155 11.37 -14.04 -10.58
N LYS A 156 11.25 -13.36 -11.72
CA LYS A 156 10.12 -13.52 -12.66
C LYS A 156 9.83 -14.96 -13.09
N ASP A 157 10.86 -15.81 -13.18
CA ASP A 157 10.72 -17.20 -13.62
C ASP A 157 10.38 -18.15 -12.46
N ILE A 158 10.45 -17.65 -11.21
CA ILE A 158 10.06 -18.37 -9.98
C ILE A 158 8.64 -17.98 -9.59
N GLN A 159 8.35 -16.68 -9.56
CA GLN A 159 7.04 -16.14 -9.23
C GLN A 159 6.81 -14.83 -9.99
N SER A 160 5.71 -14.76 -10.74
CA SER A 160 5.28 -13.56 -11.45
C SER A 160 3.78 -13.35 -11.22
N PRO A 161 3.33 -12.15 -10.79
CA PRO A 161 4.14 -10.98 -10.45
C PRO A 161 5.05 -11.22 -9.23
N VAL A 162 6.22 -10.57 -9.18
CA VAL A 162 7.15 -10.71 -8.03
C VAL A 162 6.55 -10.03 -6.80
N PRO A 163 6.30 -10.74 -5.68
CA PRO A 163 5.70 -10.15 -4.49
C PRO A 163 6.72 -9.33 -3.69
N ILE A 164 6.34 -8.13 -3.29
CA ILE A 164 7.16 -7.25 -2.44
C ILE A 164 6.25 -6.58 -1.41
N ALA A 165 6.68 -6.48 -0.15
CA ALA A 165 5.99 -5.64 0.83
C ALA A 165 6.76 -4.34 1.06
N LEU A 166 6.07 -3.21 0.96
CA LEU A 166 6.66 -1.89 1.14
C LEU A 166 5.98 -1.18 2.32
N ALA A 167 6.74 -0.95 3.39
CA ALA A 167 6.29 -0.16 4.52
C ALA A 167 6.55 1.31 4.23
N VAL A 168 5.51 2.10 4.05
CA VAL A 168 5.64 3.48 3.56
C VAL A 168 5.16 4.49 4.59
N THR A 169 5.87 5.61 4.63
CA THR A 169 5.51 6.75 5.50
C THR A 169 4.69 7.78 4.75
N GLY A 170 3.82 8.48 5.48
CA GLY A 170 3.02 9.57 4.91
C GLY A 170 3.88 10.65 4.27
N LEU A 171 4.95 11.09 4.94
CA LEU A 171 5.87 12.10 4.40
C LEU A 171 6.60 11.65 3.13
N TRP A 172 6.95 10.36 3.00
CA TRP A 172 7.53 9.84 1.76
C TRP A 172 6.51 9.94 0.61
N LEU A 173 5.26 9.55 0.87
CA LEU A 173 4.17 9.65 -0.10
C LEU A 173 3.89 11.09 -0.57
N GLU A 174 4.09 12.09 0.28
CA GLU A 174 3.92 13.50 -0.10
C GLU A 174 4.92 13.97 -1.16
N THR A 175 6.15 13.47 -1.13
CA THR A 175 7.24 13.98 -1.97
C THR A 175 7.62 13.05 -3.12
N HIS A 176 7.11 11.81 -3.15
CA HIS A 176 7.54 10.76 -4.08
C HIS A 176 6.46 10.31 -5.07
N GLY A 177 5.63 11.26 -5.55
CA GLY A 177 4.56 10.98 -6.51
C GLY A 177 5.02 10.25 -7.78
N ASP A 178 6.18 10.61 -8.34
CA ASP A 178 6.75 9.96 -9.52
C ASP A 178 7.17 8.51 -9.27
N ASP A 179 7.69 8.22 -8.08
CA ASP A 179 8.10 6.87 -7.69
C ASP A 179 6.89 6.00 -7.37
N VAL A 180 5.86 6.55 -6.73
CA VAL A 180 4.56 5.88 -6.57
C VAL A 180 3.95 5.56 -7.93
N GLY A 181 3.93 6.54 -8.85
CA GLY A 181 3.46 6.31 -10.22
C GLY A 181 4.25 5.22 -10.93
N TRP A 182 5.57 5.16 -10.72
CA TRP A 182 6.42 4.11 -11.29
C TRP A 182 6.10 2.72 -10.71
N LEU A 183 5.95 2.59 -9.39
CA LEU A 183 5.57 1.34 -8.73
C LEU A 183 4.19 0.85 -9.19
N ARG A 184 3.20 1.75 -9.25
CA ARG A 184 1.84 1.41 -9.74
C ARG A 184 1.85 0.95 -11.20
N ARG A 185 2.71 1.51 -12.06
CA ARG A 185 2.89 1.00 -13.43
C ARG A 185 3.39 -0.43 -13.41
N LEU A 186 4.40 -0.75 -12.60
CA LEU A 186 4.91 -2.12 -12.49
C LEU A 186 3.84 -3.09 -11.99
N GLU A 187 2.99 -2.68 -11.03
CA GLU A 187 1.86 -3.50 -10.57
C GLU A 187 0.84 -3.76 -11.68
N ARG A 188 0.39 -2.70 -12.36
CA ARG A 188 -0.57 -2.80 -13.47
C ARG A 188 -0.02 -3.65 -14.63
N ASP A 189 1.27 -3.53 -14.92
CA ASP A 189 1.95 -4.27 -15.98
C ASP A 189 2.29 -5.73 -15.54
N GLY A 190 1.83 -6.15 -14.36
CA GLY A 190 1.97 -7.51 -13.83
C GLY A 190 3.42 -7.90 -13.49
N LYS A 191 4.31 -6.92 -13.29
CA LYS A 191 5.73 -7.17 -12.98
C LYS A 191 5.96 -7.44 -11.50
N ILE A 192 5.25 -6.73 -10.66
CA ILE A 192 5.29 -6.90 -9.20
C ILE A 192 3.86 -6.91 -8.66
N THR A 193 3.71 -7.44 -7.45
CA THR A 193 2.54 -7.17 -6.60
C THR A 193 3.05 -6.54 -5.33
N VAL A 194 2.51 -5.39 -4.94
CA VAL A 194 2.95 -4.69 -3.73
C VAL A 194 1.92 -4.87 -2.61
N LEU A 195 2.40 -5.36 -1.46
CA LEU A 195 1.68 -5.28 -0.21
C LEU A 195 2.08 -3.97 0.50
N TRP A 196 1.19 -2.97 0.48
CA TRP A 196 1.45 -1.66 1.07
C TRP A 196 1.22 -1.69 2.59
N ILE A 197 2.29 -1.51 3.36
CA ILE A 197 2.30 -1.58 4.82
C ILE A 197 2.36 -0.16 5.39
N ASN A 198 1.57 0.12 6.42
CA ASN A 198 1.61 1.41 7.10
C ASN A 198 2.86 1.53 7.97
N HIS A 199 3.65 2.58 7.76
CA HIS A 199 4.88 2.84 8.50
C HIS A 199 4.84 4.14 9.31
N SER A 200 3.64 4.58 9.69
CA SER A 200 3.35 5.87 10.32
C SER A 200 3.61 7.08 9.42
N TYR A 201 2.99 8.20 9.76
CA TYR A 201 3.02 9.37 8.89
C TYR A 201 4.39 10.03 8.89
N HIS A 202 4.91 10.34 10.07
CA HIS A 202 6.10 11.18 10.20
C HIS A 202 7.38 10.40 10.48
N HIS A 203 7.32 9.16 11.00
CA HIS A 203 8.48 8.39 11.44
C HIS A 203 9.45 9.23 12.32
N ARG A 204 8.89 9.93 13.32
CA ARG A 204 9.64 10.88 14.17
C ARG A 204 10.77 10.16 14.90
N VAL A 205 12.01 10.61 14.77
CA VAL A 205 13.14 10.02 15.51
C VAL A 205 14.06 11.09 16.09
N LYS A 206 14.43 10.93 17.36
CA LYS A 206 15.41 11.77 18.06
C LYS A 206 16.59 10.91 18.53
N LYS A 207 17.77 11.09 17.93
CA LYS A 207 18.96 10.23 18.14
C LYS A 207 19.36 10.02 19.61
N LYS A 208 19.17 11.03 20.46
CA LYS A 208 19.59 11.00 21.88
C LYS A 208 18.44 10.72 22.86
N THR A 209 17.25 10.39 22.35
CA THR A 209 16.06 10.16 23.18
C THR A 209 15.85 8.66 23.42
N PRO A 210 15.62 8.22 24.67
CA PRO A 210 15.33 6.83 24.97
C PRO A 210 14.12 6.32 24.18
N LEU A 211 14.14 5.04 23.78
CA LEU A 211 13.11 4.44 22.91
C LEU A 211 11.69 4.63 23.46
N ARG A 212 11.50 4.51 24.78
CA ARG A 212 10.22 4.73 25.48
C ARG A 212 9.64 6.15 25.36
N LYS A 213 10.37 7.09 24.76
CA LYS A 213 9.97 8.48 24.51
C LYS A 213 10.30 8.91 23.07
N ASN A 214 10.45 7.95 22.16
CA ASN A 214 10.89 8.16 20.78
C ASN A 214 9.89 7.53 19.80
N PHE A 215 10.03 7.77 18.50
CA PHE A 215 9.09 7.22 17.51
C PHE A 215 7.64 7.60 17.83
N LEU A 216 6.73 6.62 17.79
CA LEU A 216 5.33 6.82 18.15
C LEU A 216 5.13 7.16 19.63
N LEU A 217 6.10 6.82 20.49
CA LEU A 217 6.08 7.15 21.92
C LEU A 217 6.62 8.56 22.22
N SER A 218 6.99 9.33 21.19
CA SER A 218 7.42 10.71 21.38
C SER A 218 6.29 11.55 22.02
N PRO A 219 6.59 12.39 23.02
CA PRO A 219 5.59 13.31 23.58
C PRO A 219 4.94 14.18 22.49
N GLY A 220 3.61 14.29 22.52
CA GLY A 220 2.84 15.04 21.51
C GLY A 220 2.62 14.30 20.18
N THR A 221 2.90 13.00 20.11
CA THR A 221 2.42 12.16 19.00
C THR A 221 0.91 11.99 19.11
N VAL A 222 0.20 12.24 18.01
CA VAL A 222 -1.24 11.96 17.87
C VAL A 222 -1.36 10.70 17.02
N LEU A 223 -1.67 9.56 17.64
CA LEU A 223 -1.63 8.25 16.98
C LEU A 223 -2.56 8.17 15.76
N ASP A 224 -3.76 8.72 15.85
CA ASP A 224 -4.72 8.74 14.75
C ASP A 224 -4.14 9.44 13.52
N ARG A 225 -3.41 10.55 13.72
CA ARG A 225 -2.73 11.25 12.63
C ARG A 225 -1.62 10.41 12.03
N GLU A 226 -0.84 9.69 12.86
CA GLU A 226 0.24 8.84 12.38
C GLU A 226 -0.29 7.65 11.56
N ILE A 227 -1.37 7.02 12.03
CA ILE A 227 -1.90 5.79 11.44
C ILE A 227 -2.88 6.13 10.31
N LEU A 228 -4.00 6.79 10.63
CA LEU A 228 -5.08 7.07 9.67
C LEU A 228 -4.64 8.07 8.60
N GLY A 229 -3.78 9.04 8.96
CA GLY A 229 -3.22 9.98 7.98
C GLY A 229 -2.41 9.27 6.89
N THR A 230 -1.68 8.21 7.24
CA THR A 230 -0.87 7.45 6.27
C THR A 230 -1.75 6.60 5.37
N GLU A 231 -2.74 5.91 5.95
CA GLU A 231 -3.71 5.13 5.16
C GLU A 231 -4.51 6.04 4.21
N LYS A 232 -4.97 7.20 4.69
CA LYS A 232 -5.66 8.19 3.86
C LYS A 232 -4.76 8.61 2.68
N LYS A 233 -3.50 8.93 2.95
CA LYS A 233 -2.55 9.35 1.91
C LYS A 233 -2.28 8.23 0.89
N MET A 234 -2.14 6.99 1.34
CA MET A 234 -2.03 5.83 0.45
C MET A 234 -3.20 5.78 -0.51
N LEU A 235 -4.43 5.85 0.01
CA LEU A 235 -5.65 5.76 -0.78
C LEU A 235 -5.81 6.93 -1.76
N GLU A 236 -5.48 8.16 -1.36
CA GLU A 236 -5.46 9.33 -2.26
C GLU A 236 -4.49 9.16 -3.44
N MET A 237 -3.40 8.39 -3.23
CA MET A 237 -2.43 8.06 -4.28
C MET A 237 -2.77 6.78 -5.06
N GLY A 238 -3.93 6.18 -4.78
CA GLY A 238 -4.39 4.92 -5.38
C GLY A 238 -3.59 3.70 -4.95
N LEU A 239 -3.05 3.75 -3.73
CA LEU A 239 -2.44 2.61 -3.04
C LEU A 239 -3.45 2.02 -2.06
N LEU A 240 -3.52 0.70 -1.97
CA LEU A 240 -4.44 0.00 -1.08
C LEU A 240 -3.73 -0.41 0.22
N PRO A 241 -4.05 0.20 1.38
CA PRO A 241 -3.43 -0.17 2.65
C PRO A 241 -3.72 -1.64 2.99
N SER A 242 -2.69 -2.39 3.35
CA SER A 242 -2.84 -3.72 3.93
C SER A 242 -3.23 -3.65 5.41
N VAL A 243 -3.55 -4.80 6.01
CA VAL A 243 -3.79 -4.91 7.46
C VAL A 243 -2.53 -4.83 8.32
N PHE A 244 -1.35 -4.74 7.70
CA PHE A 244 -0.10 -4.76 8.42
C PHE A 244 0.39 -3.35 8.74
N PHE A 245 0.98 -3.23 9.92
CA PHE A 245 1.65 -2.04 10.40
C PHE A 245 3.09 -2.40 10.76
N ARG A 246 4.05 -1.58 10.33
CA ARG A 246 5.45 -1.72 10.72
C ARG A 246 5.85 -0.54 11.58
N PHE A 247 6.25 -0.83 12.81
CA PHE A 247 6.64 0.22 13.75
C PHE A 247 7.91 0.97 13.30
N PRO A 248 7.89 2.31 13.24
CA PRO A 248 9.09 3.12 13.11
C PRO A 248 10.17 2.72 14.11
N GLY A 249 11.38 2.44 13.62
CA GLY A 249 12.49 1.97 14.46
C GLY A 249 12.26 0.65 15.20
N LEU A 250 11.24 -0.11 14.79
CA LEU A 250 10.74 -1.31 15.46
C LEU A 250 10.30 -1.05 16.90
N VAL A 251 9.99 0.22 17.25
CA VAL A 251 9.58 0.62 18.60
C VAL A 251 8.06 0.64 18.76
N SER A 252 7.55 -0.11 19.72
CA SER A 252 6.13 -0.23 20.05
C SER A 252 5.83 0.15 21.51
N ASN A 253 4.54 0.33 21.84
CA ASN A 253 4.05 0.74 23.17
C ASN A 253 3.73 -0.45 24.06
#